data_AF-A0A7L3JEF8-F1
#
_entry.id   AF-A0A7L3JEF8-F1
#
_cell.length_a   1.000
_cell.length_b   1.000
_cell.length_c   1.000
_cell.angle_alpha   90.00
_cell.angle_beta   90.00
_cell.angle_gamma   90.00
#
_symmetry.space_group_name_H-M   'P 1'
#
loop_
_entity.id
_entity.type
_entity.pdbx_description
1 polymer ?
#
loop_
_entity_poly.entity_id
_entity_poly.type
_entity_poly.pdbx_seq_one_letter_code
_entity_poly.pdbx_strand_id
1 'polypeptide(L)'
;GDSYGVLPRPCRALVLLNPQSGAGRALEDFQAVVQPMLAEADIATTVFITERPHHAHEKVRDEDLSQWDTLVVMAGDGLLYEVVNGLMERPDWEDTMKKPLCILPGGSGNALAASINHYAGNDHVAKKKLLTNCAFILCKGLHTQMDLVSLSTASGKRLFSFLSFGWGFISDVDIDSEKYRRLGNARFTLGTLQCLAKLRVYQGRLSYLPAVPEQGTPLAPRDPHAPITNGQAGHTLPPAGTEAAGALPADSLLVPLCQPVPAHWTVVPEEDFVSVYAIYQSHLGTNMLMAPAARLHDGCIHLFYLKAGISRVALLKLFLAMARGTHLDLNCPHLRYVPVRAFRLEPRAAAGIMTVDGEALACEPVQG
;
A
#
# COMPACT_ATOMS: atom_id res chain seq x y z
N GLY A 1 2.81 21.73 10.75
CA GLY A 1 3.25 20.56 11.50
C GLY A 1 2.06 19.65 11.63
N ASP A 2 2.21 18.38 11.32
CA ASP A 2 1.10 17.44 11.24
C ASP A 2 0.41 17.31 12.61
N SER A 3 -0.92 17.41 12.63
CA SER A 3 -1.71 17.25 13.85
C SER A 3 -1.89 15.76 14.14
N TYR A 4 -1.29 15.26 15.21
CA TYR A 4 -1.49 13.88 15.68
C TYR A 4 -2.71 13.80 16.60
N GLY A 5 -3.52 12.75 16.43
CA GLY A 5 -4.44 12.29 17.45
C GLY A 5 -3.70 11.54 18.56
N VAL A 6 -4.35 11.38 19.71
CA VAL A 6 -3.77 10.71 20.89
C VAL A 6 -4.74 9.67 21.42
N LEU A 7 -4.26 8.43 21.59
CA LEU A 7 -4.99 7.36 22.24
C LEU A 7 -5.28 7.70 23.71
N PRO A 8 -6.46 7.32 24.25
CA PRO A 8 -6.78 7.55 25.65
C PRO A 8 -5.82 6.83 26.60
N ARG A 9 -5.75 7.28 27.85
CA ARG A 9 -5.03 6.59 28.93
C ARG A 9 -5.97 6.44 30.14
N PRO A 10 -6.21 5.21 30.64
CA PRO A 10 -5.74 3.93 30.11
C PRO A 10 -6.32 3.61 28.72
N CYS A 11 -5.63 2.77 27.95
CA CYS A 11 -6.00 2.34 26.59
C CYS A 11 -6.30 0.84 26.58
N ARG A 12 -7.32 0.40 25.83
CA ARG A 12 -7.61 -1.02 25.57
C ARG A 12 -7.24 -1.38 24.13
N ALA A 13 -6.35 -2.37 23.96
CA ALA A 13 -5.86 -2.79 22.67
C ALA A 13 -6.18 -4.26 22.38
N LEU A 14 -6.82 -4.53 21.24
CA LEU A 14 -6.91 -5.89 20.70
C LEU A 14 -5.66 -6.18 19.87
N VAL A 15 -4.88 -7.18 20.28
CA VAL A 15 -3.66 -7.61 19.60
C VAL A 15 -3.94 -8.83 18.74
N LEU A 16 -3.93 -8.67 17.43
CA LEU A 16 -4.04 -9.74 16.45
C LEU A 16 -2.62 -10.25 16.14
N LEU A 17 -2.31 -11.47 16.55
CA LEU A 17 -0.95 -12.01 16.50
C LEU A 17 -0.92 -13.33 15.72
N ASN A 18 -0.01 -13.40 14.73
CA ASN A 18 0.29 -14.65 14.05
C ASN A 18 1.57 -15.28 14.61
N PRO A 19 1.48 -16.40 15.36
CA PRO A 19 2.61 -16.97 16.06
C PRO A 19 3.66 -17.56 15.11
N GLN A 20 3.28 -17.89 13.87
CA GLN A 20 4.19 -18.40 12.83
C GLN A 20 5.02 -17.29 12.17
N SER A 21 4.70 -16.02 12.42
CA SER A 21 5.45 -14.88 11.87
C SER A 21 6.86 -14.82 12.46
N GLY A 22 7.81 -14.30 11.69
CA GLY A 22 9.14 -13.96 12.21
C GLY A 22 9.98 -15.18 12.59
N ALA A 23 9.86 -16.25 11.81
CA ALA A 23 10.44 -17.58 12.09
C ALA A 23 9.87 -18.22 13.38
N GLY A 24 8.58 -18.00 13.66
CA GLY A 24 7.88 -18.61 14.79
C GLY A 24 8.09 -17.91 16.13
N ARG A 25 8.60 -16.68 16.13
CA ARG A 25 8.99 -15.95 17.36
C ARG A 25 8.07 -14.79 17.71
N ALA A 26 7.05 -14.49 16.91
CA ALA A 26 6.19 -13.32 17.14
C ALA A 26 5.57 -13.31 18.55
N LEU A 27 5.12 -14.46 19.06
CA LEU A 27 4.55 -14.56 20.41
C LEU A 27 5.61 -14.34 21.51
N GLU A 28 6.79 -14.94 21.36
CA GLU A 28 7.91 -14.76 22.29
C GLU A 28 8.37 -13.29 22.31
N ASP A 29 8.54 -12.68 21.14
CA ASP A 29 8.94 -11.28 21.02
C ASP A 29 7.85 -10.33 21.56
N PHE A 30 6.56 -10.68 21.43
CA PHE A 30 5.47 -9.94 22.07
C PHE A 30 5.62 -9.95 23.60
N GLN A 31 5.73 -11.13 24.19
CA GLN A 31 5.80 -11.31 25.64
C GLN A 31 7.09 -10.70 26.23
N ALA A 32 8.21 -10.82 25.54
CA ALA A 32 9.51 -10.37 26.04
C ALA A 32 9.78 -8.88 25.84
N VAL A 33 9.22 -8.27 24.79
CA VAL A 33 9.53 -6.88 24.41
C VAL A 33 8.31 -5.99 24.47
N VAL A 34 7.23 -6.36 23.79
CA VAL A 34 6.07 -5.49 23.58
C VAL A 34 5.21 -5.38 24.85
N GLN A 35 4.84 -6.51 25.43
CA GLN A 35 3.91 -6.58 26.56
C GLN A 35 4.39 -5.76 27.77
N PRO A 36 5.67 -5.82 28.19
CA PRO A 36 6.16 -4.97 29.28
C PRO A 36 6.09 -3.47 28.95
N MET A 37 6.43 -3.08 27.72
CA MET A 37 6.35 -1.68 27.29
C MET A 37 4.92 -1.14 27.28
N LEU A 38 3.96 -1.97 26.88
CA LEU A 38 2.53 -1.60 26.86
C LEU A 38 1.96 -1.51 28.28
N ALA A 39 2.37 -2.41 29.17
CA ALA A 39 1.97 -2.36 30.59
C ALA A 39 2.43 -1.06 31.28
N GLU A 40 3.70 -0.68 31.10
CA GLU A 40 4.25 0.58 31.63
C GLU A 40 3.59 1.83 31.02
N ALA A 41 2.96 1.69 29.87
CA ALA A 41 2.24 2.78 29.21
C ALA A 41 0.74 2.80 29.55
N ASP A 42 0.23 1.98 30.47
CA ASP A 42 -1.22 1.86 30.73
C ASP A 42 -2.04 1.45 29.49
N ILE A 43 -1.48 0.56 28.66
CA ILE A 43 -2.17 -0.07 27.52
C ILE A 43 -2.50 -1.51 27.89
N ALA A 44 -3.76 -1.75 28.26
CA ALA A 44 -4.28 -3.09 28.53
C ALA A 44 -4.48 -3.85 27.21
N THR A 45 -3.86 -5.03 27.09
CA THR A 45 -3.90 -5.83 25.87
C THR A 45 -4.76 -7.08 26.01
N THR A 46 -5.58 -7.37 25.01
CA THR A 46 -6.18 -8.69 24.79
C THR A 46 -5.59 -9.31 23.54
N VAL A 47 -4.99 -10.49 23.66
CA VAL A 47 -4.29 -11.14 22.54
C VAL A 47 -5.21 -12.17 21.87
N PHE A 48 -5.39 -12.03 20.56
CA PHE A 48 -6.05 -13.00 19.70
C PHE A 48 -5.01 -13.66 18.79
N ILE A 49 -4.85 -14.98 18.93
CA ILE A 49 -3.91 -15.78 18.16
C ILE A 49 -4.59 -16.24 16.88
N THR A 50 -4.03 -15.87 15.73
CA THR A 50 -4.54 -16.30 14.43
C THR A 50 -3.98 -17.68 14.08
N GLU A 51 -4.81 -18.57 13.53
CA GLU A 51 -4.47 -19.98 13.33
C GLU A 51 -4.44 -20.40 11.86
N ARG A 52 -5.09 -19.62 10.99
CA ARG A 52 -5.29 -19.94 9.58
C ARG A 52 -5.42 -18.66 8.74
N PRO A 53 -5.25 -18.76 7.40
CA PRO A 53 -5.57 -17.66 6.49
C PRO A 53 -6.99 -17.13 6.72
N HIS A 54 -7.17 -15.83 6.59
CA HIS A 54 -8.43 -15.10 6.78
C HIS A 54 -8.99 -15.11 8.21
N HIS A 55 -8.27 -15.66 9.21
CA HIS A 55 -8.77 -15.65 10.59
C HIS A 55 -8.80 -14.24 11.19
N ALA A 56 -7.83 -13.38 10.84
CA ALA A 56 -7.85 -12.00 11.31
C ALA A 56 -8.94 -11.18 10.61
N HIS A 57 -9.14 -11.41 9.32
CA HIS A 57 -10.23 -10.83 8.53
C HIS A 57 -11.59 -11.11 9.18
N GLU A 58 -11.91 -12.38 9.41
CA GLU A 58 -13.18 -12.79 10.02
C GLU A 58 -13.32 -12.24 11.44
N LYS A 59 -12.23 -12.28 12.23
CA LYS A 59 -12.22 -11.74 13.59
C LYS A 59 -12.65 -10.27 13.61
N VAL A 60 -12.02 -9.41 12.82
CA VAL A 60 -12.34 -7.96 12.86
C VAL A 60 -13.68 -7.63 12.21
N ARG A 61 -14.12 -8.41 11.22
CA ARG A 61 -15.45 -8.28 10.61
C ARG A 61 -16.55 -8.53 11.65
N ASP A 62 -16.37 -9.52 12.52
CA ASP A 62 -17.41 -9.97 13.46
C ASP A 62 -17.24 -9.41 14.89
N GLU A 63 -16.15 -8.69 15.17
CA GLU A 63 -15.83 -8.15 16.51
C GLU A 63 -16.70 -6.94 16.89
N ASP A 64 -17.03 -6.83 18.19
CA ASP A 64 -17.51 -5.57 18.78
C ASP A 64 -16.34 -4.60 19.01
N LEU A 65 -16.05 -3.76 18.00
CA LEU A 65 -14.94 -2.82 18.02
C LEU A 65 -15.12 -1.63 18.98
N SER A 66 -16.28 -1.48 19.61
CA SER A 66 -16.51 -0.47 20.66
C SER A 66 -15.72 -0.77 21.95
N GLN A 67 -15.31 -2.03 22.13
CA GLN A 67 -14.55 -2.49 23.29
C GLN A 67 -13.07 -2.10 23.23
N TRP A 68 -12.58 -1.68 22.07
CA TRP A 68 -11.17 -1.45 21.81
C TRP A 68 -10.93 0.01 21.42
N ASP A 69 -9.89 0.61 21.96
CA ASP A 69 -9.44 1.96 21.58
C ASP A 69 -8.52 1.90 20.35
N THR A 70 -7.82 0.78 20.16
CA THR A 70 -6.94 0.54 19.01
C THR A 70 -6.84 -0.96 18.69
N LEU A 71 -6.56 -1.27 17.42
CA LEU A 71 -6.21 -2.61 16.97
C LEU A 71 -4.71 -2.67 16.68
N VAL A 72 -4.02 -3.67 17.24
CA VAL A 72 -2.59 -3.87 17.08
C VAL A 72 -2.36 -5.17 16.32
N VAL A 73 -1.72 -5.08 15.16
CA VAL A 73 -1.37 -6.24 14.33
C VAL A 73 0.11 -6.57 14.54
N MET A 74 0.40 -7.73 15.14
CA MET A 74 1.76 -8.21 15.32
C MET A 74 2.05 -9.38 14.38
N ALA A 75 2.47 -9.05 13.16
CA ALA A 75 2.82 -9.99 12.09
C ALA A 75 3.60 -9.25 10.99
N GLY A 76 3.41 -9.62 9.72
CA GLY A 76 3.84 -8.83 8.56
C GLY A 76 2.68 -8.08 7.91
N ASP A 77 2.95 -7.43 6.78
CA ASP A 77 1.99 -6.60 6.05
C ASP A 77 0.70 -7.38 5.66
N GLY A 78 0.80 -8.66 5.30
CA GLY A 78 -0.35 -9.49 4.91
C GLY A 78 -1.42 -9.68 5.99
N LEU A 79 -1.06 -9.69 7.29
CA LEU A 79 -2.07 -9.79 8.35
C LEU A 79 -2.83 -8.46 8.52
N LEU A 80 -2.15 -7.34 8.31
CA LEU A 80 -2.82 -6.03 8.30
C LEU A 80 -3.72 -5.90 7.07
N TYR A 81 -3.33 -6.48 5.94
CA TYR A 81 -4.18 -6.54 4.74
C TYR A 81 -5.51 -7.27 5.03
N GLU A 82 -5.45 -8.43 5.72
CA GLU A 82 -6.66 -9.13 6.19
C GLU A 82 -7.51 -8.24 7.11
N VAL A 83 -6.87 -7.52 8.03
CA VAL A 83 -7.58 -6.64 8.97
C VAL A 83 -8.29 -5.49 8.26
N VAL A 84 -7.58 -4.77 7.37
CA VAL A 84 -8.15 -3.64 6.63
C VAL A 84 -9.33 -4.09 5.77
N ASN A 85 -9.20 -5.19 5.01
CA ASN A 85 -10.29 -5.67 4.18
C ASN A 85 -11.46 -6.22 5.02
N GLY A 86 -11.20 -6.88 6.15
CA GLY A 86 -12.25 -7.32 7.06
C GLY A 86 -13.04 -6.16 7.69
N LEU A 87 -12.39 -5.03 7.99
CA LEU A 87 -13.05 -3.81 8.46
C LEU A 87 -13.90 -3.16 7.36
N MET A 88 -13.38 -3.11 6.13
CA MET A 88 -14.09 -2.53 4.98
C MET A 88 -15.31 -3.35 4.54
N GLU A 89 -15.38 -4.65 4.88
CA GLU A 89 -16.56 -5.49 4.62
C GLU A 89 -17.71 -5.24 5.62
N ARG A 90 -17.48 -4.47 6.68
CA ARG A 90 -18.51 -4.25 7.70
C ARG A 90 -19.56 -3.23 7.23
N PRO A 91 -20.83 -3.35 7.66
CA PRO A 91 -21.84 -2.33 7.40
C PRO A 91 -21.51 -0.96 8.02
N ASP A 92 -20.76 -0.94 9.13
CA ASP A 92 -20.27 0.23 9.86
C ASP A 92 -18.80 0.56 9.51
N TRP A 93 -18.33 0.21 8.31
CA TRP A 93 -16.95 0.44 7.87
C TRP A 93 -16.49 1.89 8.07
N GLU A 94 -17.36 2.87 7.82
CA GLU A 94 -17.01 4.30 7.89
C GLU A 94 -16.56 4.72 9.30
N ASP A 95 -17.22 4.19 10.33
CA ASP A 95 -16.85 4.48 11.72
C ASP A 95 -15.71 3.59 12.21
N THR A 96 -15.69 2.33 11.79
CA THR A 96 -14.66 1.37 12.23
C THR A 96 -13.30 1.67 11.62
N MET A 97 -13.24 2.22 10.40
CA MET A 97 -12.00 2.70 9.78
C MET A 97 -11.39 3.94 10.46
N LYS A 98 -12.17 4.66 11.29
CA LYS A 98 -11.63 5.72 12.15
C LYS A 98 -10.88 5.15 13.36
N LYS A 99 -11.00 3.86 13.65
CA LYS A 99 -10.28 3.19 14.74
C LYS A 99 -8.78 3.16 14.42
N PRO A 100 -7.91 3.66 15.31
CA PRO A 100 -6.47 3.61 15.07
C PRO A 100 -5.95 2.17 14.93
N LEU A 101 -5.26 1.91 13.82
CA LEU A 101 -4.55 0.66 13.55
C LEU A 101 -3.06 0.84 13.82
N CYS A 102 -2.45 -0.16 14.46
CA CYS A 102 -1.02 -0.21 14.71
C CYS A 102 -0.44 -1.49 14.10
N ILE A 103 0.72 -1.39 13.46
CA ILE A 103 1.50 -2.54 13.01
C ILE A 103 2.78 -2.66 13.83
N LEU A 104 2.98 -3.84 14.42
CA LEU A 104 4.22 -4.22 15.09
C LEU A 104 4.91 -5.30 14.25
N PRO A 105 6.19 -5.08 13.85
CA PRO A 105 6.88 -5.97 12.91
C PRO A 105 7.20 -7.31 13.58
N GLY A 106 6.39 -8.31 13.27
CA GLY A 106 6.60 -9.71 13.61
C GLY A 106 6.89 -10.59 12.40
N GLY A 107 6.78 -10.06 11.17
CA GLY A 107 6.87 -10.82 9.92
C GLY A 107 8.24 -10.77 9.22
N SER A 108 8.30 -11.33 8.01
CA SER A 108 9.42 -11.20 7.08
C SER A 108 9.26 -10.01 6.12
N GLY A 109 8.03 -9.63 5.78
CA GLY A 109 7.68 -8.35 5.15
C GLY A 109 7.10 -7.42 6.21
N ASN A 110 7.76 -6.28 6.44
CA ASN A 110 7.34 -5.26 7.41
C ASN A 110 7.51 -3.86 6.80
N ALA A 111 7.02 -3.70 5.59
CA ALA A 111 7.20 -2.51 4.78
C ALA A 111 6.49 -1.29 5.39
N LEU A 112 5.26 -1.46 5.87
CA LEU A 112 4.54 -0.36 6.53
C LEU A 112 5.21 0.01 7.87
N ALA A 113 5.60 -0.97 8.69
CA ALA A 113 6.31 -0.70 9.95
C ALA A 113 7.63 0.06 9.71
N ALA A 114 8.37 -0.29 8.66
CA ALA A 114 9.59 0.43 8.26
C ALA A 114 9.28 1.86 7.80
N SER A 115 8.20 2.05 7.04
CA SER A 115 7.73 3.37 6.60
C SER A 115 7.35 4.26 7.79
N ILE A 116 6.56 3.75 8.73
CA ILE A 116 6.19 4.47 9.96
C ILE A 116 7.43 4.85 10.78
N ASN A 117 8.38 3.92 10.94
CA ASN A 117 9.64 4.20 11.64
C ASN A 117 10.44 5.31 10.95
N HIS A 118 10.49 5.30 9.62
CA HIS A 118 11.15 6.32 8.82
C HIS A 118 10.47 7.69 8.97
N TYR A 119 9.14 7.76 8.89
CA TYR A 119 8.38 9.00 9.06
C TYR A 119 8.50 9.57 10.48
N ALA A 120 8.69 8.72 11.48
CA ALA A 120 8.98 9.14 12.85
C ALA A 120 10.39 9.72 13.03
N GLY A 121 11.21 9.77 11.98
CA GLY A 121 12.57 10.31 12.01
C GLY A 121 13.59 9.40 12.71
N ASN A 122 13.26 8.12 12.89
CA ASN A 122 14.17 7.16 13.51
C ASN A 122 15.16 6.59 12.49
N ASP A 123 16.28 6.08 13.00
CA ASP A 123 17.25 5.36 12.20
C ASP A 123 16.64 4.16 11.46
N HIS A 124 17.23 3.86 10.31
CA HIS A 124 16.91 2.68 9.51
C HIS A 124 17.34 1.40 10.22
N VAL A 125 16.39 0.70 10.86
CA VAL A 125 16.66 -0.49 11.67
C VAL A 125 15.76 -1.67 11.27
N ALA A 126 16.19 -2.88 11.63
CA ALA A 126 15.46 -4.12 11.33
C ALA A 126 15.31 -5.01 12.57
N LYS A 127 14.45 -6.04 12.45
CA LYS A 127 14.22 -7.06 13.48
C LYS A 127 13.80 -6.43 14.82
N LYS A 128 14.36 -6.90 15.94
CA LYS A 128 14.00 -6.47 17.30
C LYS A 128 14.13 -4.95 17.49
N LYS A 129 15.11 -4.29 16.87
CA LYS A 129 15.24 -2.82 16.96
C LYS A 129 14.05 -2.09 16.33
N LEU A 130 13.59 -2.57 15.16
CA LEU A 130 12.38 -2.02 14.53
C LEU A 130 11.15 -2.29 15.38
N LEU A 131 11.03 -3.51 15.93
CA LEU A 131 9.94 -3.85 16.86
C LEU A 131 9.90 -2.91 18.08
N THR A 132 11.06 -2.67 18.71
CA THR A 132 11.15 -1.75 19.84
C THR A 132 10.76 -0.32 19.45
N ASN A 133 11.21 0.17 18.29
CA ASN A 133 10.83 1.51 17.82
C ASN A 133 9.32 1.61 17.59
N CYS A 134 8.71 0.64 16.88
CA CYS A 134 7.27 0.63 16.62
C CYS A 134 6.46 0.48 17.92
N ALA A 135 6.90 -0.36 18.86
CA ALA A 135 6.28 -0.49 20.18
C ALA A 135 6.37 0.82 20.96
N PHE A 136 7.50 1.54 20.89
CA PHE A 136 7.65 2.84 21.53
C PHE A 136 6.73 3.90 20.92
N ILE A 137 6.53 3.88 19.59
CA ILE A 137 5.56 4.75 18.92
C ILE A 137 4.14 4.46 19.43
N LEU A 138 3.75 3.18 19.55
CA LEU A 138 2.48 2.78 20.15
C LEU A 138 2.37 3.23 21.62
N CYS A 139 3.44 3.09 22.40
CA CYS A 139 3.48 3.58 23.79
C CYS A 139 3.34 5.10 23.90
N LYS A 140 3.69 5.90 22.88
CA LYS A 140 3.35 7.34 22.85
C LYS A 140 1.87 7.58 22.59
N GLY A 141 1.19 6.64 21.94
CA GLY A 141 -0.24 6.72 21.62
C GLY A 141 -0.57 7.74 20.53
N LEU A 142 0.43 8.23 19.79
CA LEU A 142 0.22 9.18 18.71
C LEU A 142 -0.26 8.43 17.45
N HIS A 143 -1.32 8.92 16.83
CA HIS A 143 -1.82 8.39 15.57
C HIS A 143 -2.11 9.52 14.57
N THR A 144 -2.12 9.20 13.28
CA THR A 144 -2.44 10.14 12.20
C THR A 144 -3.18 9.40 11.10
N GLN A 145 -3.70 10.16 10.13
CA GLN A 145 -4.36 9.60 8.96
C GLN A 145 -3.34 8.95 8.01
N MET A 146 -3.81 7.94 7.30
CA MET A 146 -3.06 7.24 6.26
C MET A 146 -3.99 7.03 5.06
N ASP A 147 -3.47 7.26 3.86
CA ASP A 147 -4.20 7.01 2.63
C ASP A 147 -4.46 5.50 2.44
N LEU A 148 -5.59 5.20 1.81
CA LEU A 148 -5.99 3.85 1.44
C LEU A 148 -6.45 3.85 -0.01
N VAL A 149 -5.98 2.89 -0.79
CA VAL A 149 -6.31 2.78 -2.21
C VAL A 149 -7.36 1.70 -2.42
N SER A 150 -8.43 2.06 -3.13
CA SER A 150 -9.48 1.13 -3.58
C SER A 150 -9.09 0.56 -4.93
N LEU A 151 -8.92 -0.76 -5.01
CA LEU A 151 -8.63 -1.48 -6.25
C LEU A 151 -9.89 -2.19 -6.75
N SER A 152 -10.20 -2.01 -8.02
CA SER A 152 -11.29 -2.71 -8.72
C SER A 152 -10.72 -3.55 -9.87
N THR A 153 -11.15 -4.80 -9.95
CA THR A 153 -10.70 -5.75 -10.98
C THR A 153 -11.78 -6.06 -12.00
N ALA A 154 -11.39 -6.61 -13.16
CA ALA A 154 -12.32 -6.96 -14.23
C ALA A 154 -13.37 -8.01 -13.84
N SER A 155 -13.04 -8.92 -12.93
CA SER A 155 -13.98 -9.89 -12.34
C SER A 155 -15.02 -9.25 -11.39
N GLY A 156 -14.94 -7.95 -11.15
CA GLY A 156 -15.84 -7.22 -10.27
C GLY A 156 -15.41 -7.27 -8.79
N LYS A 157 -14.21 -7.79 -8.49
CA LYS A 157 -13.68 -7.79 -7.13
C LYS A 157 -13.23 -6.38 -6.77
N ARG A 158 -13.61 -5.93 -5.57
CA ARG A 158 -13.11 -4.70 -4.96
C ARG A 158 -12.27 -5.04 -3.73
N LEU A 159 -11.10 -4.43 -3.62
CA LEU A 159 -10.10 -4.67 -2.58
C LEU A 159 -9.56 -3.34 -2.07
N PHE A 160 -9.06 -3.33 -0.84
CA PHE A 160 -8.40 -2.16 -0.27
C PHE A 160 -6.95 -2.47 0.02
N SER A 161 -6.07 -1.53 -0.35
CA SER A 161 -4.63 -1.70 -0.33
C SER A 161 -4.01 -0.48 0.35
N PHE A 162 -3.19 -0.74 1.38
CA PHE A 162 -2.54 0.33 2.16
C PHE A 162 -1.06 0.50 1.81
N LEU A 163 -0.47 -0.46 1.10
CA LEU A 163 0.95 -0.50 0.82
C LEU A 163 1.26 -0.41 -0.67
N SER A 164 0.75 -1.35 -1.47
CA SER A 164 1.15 -1.44 -2.87
C SER A 164 0.28 -2.32 -3.76
N PHE A 165 0.33 -2.01 -5.05
CA PHE A 165 -0.04 -2.89 -6.15
C PHE A 165 1.16 -3.13 -7.06
N GLY A 166 1.39 -4.38 -7.46
CA GLY A 166 2.49 -4.77 -8.34
C GLY A 166 2.05 -5.64 -9.50
N TRP A 167 2.75 -5.50 -10.63
CA TRP A 167 2.70 -6.42 -11.76
C TRP A 167 4.09 -6.58 -12.39
N GLY A 168 4.41 -7.82 -12.77
CA GLY A 168 5.66 -8.16 -13.46
C GLY A 168 6.81 -8.46 -12.49
N PHE A 169 8.00 -7.95 -12.80
CA PHE A 169 9.25 -8.37 -12.13
C PHE A 169 9.21 -8.33 -10.61
N ILE A 170 8.71 -7.25 -10.00
CA ILE A 170 8.68 -7.13 -8.54
C ILE A 170 7.72 -8.16 -7.92
N SER A 171 6.52 -8.30 -8.50
CA SER A 171 5.54 -9.31 -8.06
C SER A 171 6.02 -10.74 -8.24
N ASP A 172 6.79 -11.02 -9.29
CA ASP A 172 7.44 -12.32 -9.44
C ASP A 172 8.45 -12.58 -8.33
N VAL A 173 9.26 -11.58 -7.97
CA VAL A 173 10.22 -11.71 -6.86
C VAL A 173 9.48 -11.95 -5.55
N ASP A 174 8.39 -11.23 -5.30
CA ASP A 174 7.58 -11.38 -4.09
C ASP A 174 7.08 -12.82 -3.93
N ILE A 175 6.45 -13.38 -4.98
CA ILE A 175 5.87 -14.72 -4.96
C ILE A 175 6.92 -15.83 -5.09
N ASP A 176 7.86 -15.75 -6.04
CA ASP A 176 8.85 -16.81 -6.26
C ASP A 176 9.82 -16.96 -5.08
N SER A 177 9.98 -15.90 -4.27
CA SER A 177 10.83 -15.93 -3.08
C SER A 177 10.13 -16.49 -1.83
N GLU A 178 8.82 -16.74 -1.85
CA GLU A 178 8.09 -17.34 -0.72
C GLU A 178 8.62 -18.73 -0.35
N LYS A 179 9.10 -19.52 -1.33
CA LYS A 179 9.78 -20.81 -1.05
C LYS A 179 11.06 -20.65 -0.22
N TYR A 180 11.60 -19.43 -0.13
CA TYR A 180 12.76 -19.06 0.68
C TYR A 180 12.40 -18.27 1.93
N ARG A 181 11.13 -18.30 2.40
CA ARG A 181 10.65 -17.52 3.56
C ARG A 181 11.50 -17.70 4.83
N ARG A 182 12.15 -18.86 5.01
CA ARG A 182 13.10 -19.14 6.10
C ARG A 182 14.33 -18.22 6.11
N LEU A 183 14.69 -17.60 4.98
CA LEU A 183 15.80 -16.66 4.88
C LEU A 183 15.42 -15.23 5.34
N GLY A 184 14.17 -14.98 5.73
CA GLY A 184 13.68 -13.64 6.03
C GLY A 184 13.89 -12.69 4.86
N ASN A 185 14.34 -11.46 5.11
CA ASN A 185 14.49 -10.42 4.08
C ASN A 185 15.49 -10.80 2.97
N ALA A 186 16.45 -11.69 3.24
CA ALA A 186 17.41 -12.13 2.22
C ALA A 186 16.74 -12.89 1.06
N ARG A 187 15.51 -13.39 1.26
CA ARG A 187 14.71 -14.02 0.20
C ARG A 187 14.49 -13.10 -0.99
N PHE A 188 14.30 -11.80 -0.77
CA PHE A 188 14.02 -10.83 -1.83
C PHE A 188 15.27 -10.59 -2.68
N THR A 189 16.45 -10.53 -2.06
CA THR A 189 17.72 -10.45 -2.78
C THR A 189 17.95 -11.69 -3.65
N LEU A 190 17.73 -12.89 -3.08
CA LEU A 190 17.88 -14.14 -3.83
C LEU A 190 16.85 -14.25 -4.97
N GLY A 191 15.59 -13.93 -4.69
CA GLY A 191 14.50 -13.88 -5.67
C GLY A 191 14.83 -12.92 -6.81
N THR A 192 15.34 -11.73 -6.49
CA THR A 192 15.78 -10.74 -7.49
C THR A 192 16.86 -11.31 -8.41
N LEU A 193 17.89 -11.98 -7.86
CA LEU A 193 18.93 -12.60 -8.68
C LEU A 193 18.37 -13.71 -9.58
N GLN A 194 17.44 -14.53 -9.05
CA GLN A 194 16.77 -15.58 -9.83
C GLN A 194 15.93 -14.99 -10.97
N CYS A 195 15.11 -13.98 -10.69
CA CYS A 195 14.28 -13.30 -11.69
C CYS A 195 15.11 -12.52 -12.71
N LEU A 196 16.25 -11.93 -12.30
CA LEU A 196 17.19 -11.26 -13.20
C LEU A 196 17.77 -12.23 -14.25
N ALA A 197 18.10 -13.46 -13.84
CA ALA A 197 18.61 -14.48 -14.76
C ALA A 197 17.58 -14.86 -15.84
N LYS A 198 16.29 -14.79 -15.50
CA LYS A 198 15.16 -15.07 -16.39
C LYS A 198 14.31 -13.81 -16.63
N LEU A 199 14.96 -12.66 -16.86
CA LEU A 199 14.25 -11.40 -17.06
C LEU A 199 13.20 -11.52 -18.18
N ARG A 200 11.94 -11.24 -17.84
CA ARG A 200 10.78 -11.29 -18.75
C ARG A 200 10.29 -9.88 -19.04
N VAL A 201 9.56 -9.77 -20.14
CA VAL A 201 8.81 -8.58 -20.53
C VAL A 201 7.33 -8.96 -20.52
N TYR A 202 6.51 -8.04 -20.03
CA TYR A 202 5.08 -8.16 -19.86
C TYR A 202 4.39 -7.14 -20.74
N GLN A 203 3.39 -7.59 -21.49
CA GLN A 203 2.65 -6.74 -22.41
C GLN A 203 1.35 -6.27 -21.76
N GLY A 204 1.10 -4.98 -21.76
CA GLY A 204 -0.08 -4.39 -21.15
C GLY A 204 -0.21 -2.91 -21.47
N ARG A 205 -1.37 -2.34 -21.17
CA ARG A 205 -1.63 -0.91 -21.30
C ARG A 205 -1.68 -0.28 -19.92
N LEU A 206 -0.88 0.76 -19.69
CA LEU A 206 -0.87 1.52 -18.45
C LEU A 206 -1.45 2.91 -18.73
N SER A 207 -2.42 3.34 -17.91
CA SER A 207 -2.95 4.70 -17.91
C SER A 207 -2.99 5.23 -16.48
N TYR A 208 -2.85 6.53 -16.29
CA TYR A 208 -2.89 7.13 -14.95
C TYR A 208 -3.37 8.58 -14.96
N LEU A 209 -3.82 9.04 -13.80
CA LEU A 209 -4.17 10.43 -13.53
C LEU A 209 -3.06 11.07 -12.68
N PRO A 210 -2.22 11.97 -13.24
CA PRO A 210 -1.17 12.65 -12.46
C PRO A 210 -1.71 13.40 -11.24
N ALA A 211 -0.97 13.39 -10.13
CA ALA A 211 -1.35 14.16 -8.93
C ALA A 211 -1.14 15.67 -9.11
N VAL A 212 -0.17 16.05 -9.95
CA VAL A 212 0.06 17.43 -10.39
C VAL A 212 -0.02 17.43 -11.93
N PRO A 213 -0.80 18.34 -12.55
CA PRO A 213 -0.82 18.45 -14.01
C PRO A 213 0.59 18.73 -14.55
N GLU A 214 1.04 17.99 -15.55
CA GLU A 214 2.32 18.28 -16.20
C GLU A 214 2.30 19.73 -16.75
N GLN A 215 3.15 20.60 -16.21
CA GLN A 215 3.43 21.89 -16.84
C GLN A 215 4.21 21.62 -18.13
N GLY A 216 3.50 21.40 -19.24
CA GLY A 216 4.20 21.02 -20.48
C GLY A 216 3.34 20.61 -21.67
N THR A 217 2.25 21.31 -21.98
CA THR A 217 1.72 21.35 -23.35
C THR A 217 1.15 22.74 -23.61
N PRO A 218 1.51 23.44 -24.70
CA PRO A 218 0.84 24.68 -25.07
C PRO A 218 -0.63 24.35 -25.34
N LEU A 219 -1.52 24.96 -24.58
CA LEU A 219 -2.93 25.02 -24.94
C LEU A 219 -3.02 25.52 -26.37
N ALA A 220 -3.72 24.75 -27.23
CA ALA A 220 -4.07 25.20 -28.57
C ALA A 220 -4.73 26.60 -28.50
N PRO A 221 -4.54 27.47 -29.52
CA PRO A 221 -5.08 28.82 -29.48
C PRO A 221 -6.59 28.76 -29.28
N ARG A 222 -7.09 29.39 -28.21
CA ARG A 222 -8.52 29.62 -28.04
C ARG A 222 -8.98 30.59 -29.13
N ASP A 223 -9.97 30.18 -29.91
CA ASP A 223 -10.65 31.03 -30.90
C ASP A 223 -11.17 32.32 -30.23
N PRO A 224 -10.86 33.53 -30.75
CA PRO A 224 -11.31 34.80 -30.16
C PRO A 224 -12.82 35.10 -30.31
N HIS A 225 -13.60 34.19 -30.87
CA HIS A 225 -15.01 34.42 -31.22
C HIS A 225 -15.92 33.33 -30.65
N ALA A 226 -16.00 33.24 -29.32
CA ALA A 226 -17.10 32.59 -28.63
C ALA A 226 -17.88 33.64 -27.81
N PRO A 227 -19.20 33.78 -27.99
CA PRO A 227 -19.98 34.80 -27.30
C PRO A 227 -20.07 34.50 -25.80
N ILE A 228 -19.76 35.51 -24.99
CA ILE A 228 -19.90 35.48 -23.53
C ILE A 228 -21.39 35.64 -23.19
N THR A 229 -22.05 34.55 -22.79
CA THR A 229 -23.36 34.62 -22.15
C THR A 229 -23.19 34.68 -20.64
N ASN A 230 -23.40 35.88 -20.07
CA ASN A 230 -23.64 36.06 -18.64
C ASN A 230 -25.01 35.49 -18.29
N GLY A 231 -25.04 34.40 -17.53
CA GLY A 231 -26.26 33.83 -16.97
C GLY A 231 -25.94 33.06 -15.70
N GLN A 232 -26.34 33.62 -14.57
CA GLN A 232 -26.36 32.94 -13.27
C GLN A 232 -27.16 31.64 -13.38
N ALA A 233 -26.57 30.52 -13.00
CA ALA A 233 -27.29 29.34 -12.56
C ALA A 233 -26.55 28.77 -11.36
N GLY A 234 -27.21 28.82 -10.20
CA GLY A 234 -26.70 28.25 -8.97
C GLY A 234 -26.45 26.76 -9.15
N HIS A 235 -25.26 26.30 -8.75
CA HIS A 235 -25.01 24.89 -8.51
C HIS A 235 -25.79 24.48 -7.26
N THR A 236 -27.05 24.11 -7.46
CA THR A 236 -27.78 23.25 -6.53
C THR A 236 -27.09 21.90 -6.56
N LEU A 237 -26.39 21.56 -5.47
CA LEU A 237 -25.95 20.20 -5.20
C LEU A 237 -27.17 19.26 -5.37
N PRO A 238 -27.03 18.10 -6.01
CA PRO A 238 -28.09 17.09 -5.95
C PRO A 238 -28.33 16.76 -4.47
N PRO A 239 -29.60 16.58 -4.04
CA PRO A 239 -29.86 16.10 -2.70
C PRO A 239 -29.13 14.77 -2.51
N ALA A 240 -28.44 14.63 -1.38
CA ALA A 240 -27.80 13.39 -0.97
C ALA A 240 -28.81 12.24 -1.16
N GLY A 241 -28.58 11.43 -2.19
CA GLY A 241 -29.30 10.19 -2.34
C GLY A 241 -29.03 9.38 -1.09
N THR A 242 -30.06 8.72 -0.56
CA THR A 242 -29.95 7.67 0.44
C THR A 242 -28.99 6.61 -0.09
N GLU A 243 -27.69 6.79 0.15
CA GLU A 243 -26.72 5.71 0.07
C GLU A 243 -27.16 4.67 1.10
N ALA A 244 -27.38 3.44 0.62
CA ALA A 244 -27.75 2.35 1.50
C ALA A 244 -26.67 2.22 2.57
N ALA A 245 -27.08 2.15 3.85
CA ALA A 245 -26.15 1.89 4.95
C ALA A 245 -25.28 0.66 4.62
N GLY A 246 -23.95 0.84 4.62
CA GLY A 246 -22.99 -0.20 4.23
C GLY A 246 -22.49 -0.15 2.78
N ALA A 247 -22.85 0.87 1.98
CA ALA A 247 -22.21 1.08 0.68
C ALA A 247 -20.74 1.50 0.86
N LEU A 248 -19.83 0.85 0.11
CA LEU A 248 -18.41 1.21 0.05
C LEU A 248 -18.24 2.62 -0.58
N PRO A 249 -17.14 3.34 -0.28
CA PRO A 249 -16.95 4.70 -0.78
C PRO A 249 -16.98 4.75 -2.32
N ALA A 250 -17.44 5.83 -2.92
CA ALA A 250 -17.45 5.96 -4.38
C ALA A 250 -16.06 6.29 -4.92
N ASP A 251 -15.58 5.51 -5.90
CA ASP A 251 -14.31 5.78 -6.60
C ASP A 251 -14.52 6.84 -7.70
N SER A 252 -14.74 8.08 -7.29
CA SER A 252 -15.15 9.20 -8.17
C SER A 252 -14.19 9.52 -9.34
N LEU A 253 -12.95 9.05 -9.27
CA LEU A 253 -11.95 9.23 -10.34
C LEU A 253 -12.00 8.12 -11.39
N LEU A 254 -12.69 7.01 -11.10
CA LEU A 254 -12.67 5.81 -11.91
C LEU A 254 -13.95 5.68 -12.73
N VAL A 255 -13.80 5.33 -14.00
CA VAL A 255 -14.89 4.86 -14.85
C VAL A 255 -14.88 3.33 -14.91
N PRO A 256 -15.98 2.66 -15.27
CA PRO A 256 -15.99 1.20 -15.44
C PRO A 256 -14.86 0.71 -16.35
N LEU A 257 -14.31 -0.48 -16.08
CA LEU A 257 -13.22 -1.08 -16.86
C LEU A 257 -13.59 -1.32 -18.34
N CYS A 258 -14.88 -1.46 -18.65
CA CYS A 258 -15.36 -1.61 -20.03
C CYS A 258 -15.43 -0.29 -20.82
N GLN A 259 -15.23 0.85 -20.17
CA GLN A 259 -15.20 2.18 -20.80
C GLN A 259 -13.76 2.66 -20.96
N PRO A 260 -13.45 3.48 -21.99
CA PRO A 260 -12.14 4.10 -22.09
C PRO A 260 -11.86 5.00 -20.88
N VAL A 261 -10.58 5.09 -20.47
CA VAL A 261 -10.18 6.05 -19.42
C VAL A 261 -10.53 7.49 -19.86
N PRO A 262 -10.82 8.39 -18.91
CA PRO A 262 -11.12 9.78 -19.23
C PRO A 262 -10.03 10.46 -20.06
N ALA A 263 -10.41 11.35 -20.97
CA ALA A 263 -9.47 12.00 -21.91
C ALA A 263 -8.36 12.84 -21.23
N HIS A 264 -8.54 13.23 -19.97
CA HIS A 264 -7.56 13.98 -19.19
C HIS A 264 -6.53 13.08 -18.49
N TRP A 265 -6.66 11.75 -18.60
CA TRP A 265 -5.66 10.81 -18.12
C TRP A 265 -4.51 10.67 -19.11
N THR A 266 -3.33 10.37 -18.59
CA THR A 266 -2.17 10.04 -19.41
C THR A 266 -2.23 8.55 -19.75
N VAL A 267 -2.16 8.24 -21.05
CA VAL A 267 -2.00 6.87 -21.55
C VAL A 267 -0.54 6.67 -21.92
N VAL A 268 0.13 5.70 -21.29
CA VAL A 268 1.54 5.40 -21.59
C VAL A 268 1.62 4.81 -23.01
N PRO A 269 2.45 5.37 -23.90
CA PRO A 269 2.55 4.90 -25.28
C PRO A 269 3.29 3.56 -25.38
N GLU A 270 4.19 3.27 -24.44
CA GLU A 270 4.85 1.97 -24.34
C GLU A 270 3.89 0.91 -23.79
N GLU A 271 3.93 -0.28 -24.39
CA GLU A 271 3.09 -1.42 -23.98
C GLU A 271 3.90 -2.60 -23.44
N ASP A 272 5.23 -2.52 -23.52
CA ASP A 272 6.15 -3.56 -23.07
C ASP A 272 6.88 -3.12 -21.80
N PHE A 273 6.59 -3.79 -20.69
CA PHE A 273 7.09 -3.46 -19.36
C PHE A 273 7.91 -4.61 -18.76
N VAL A 274 8.91 -4.28 -17.95
CA VAL A 274 9.54 -5.24 -17.03
C VAL A 274 8.76 -5.30 -15.72
N SER A 275 8.25 -4.17 -15.24
CA SER A 275 7.43 -4.10 -14.04
C SER A 275 6.58 -2.82 -14.05
N VAL A 276 5.39 -2.90 -13.48
CA VAL A 276 4.60 -1.75 -13.03
C VAL A 276 4.37 -1.91 -11.54
N TYR A 277 4.61 -0.87 -10.76
CA TYR A 277 4.52 -0.92 -9.30
C TYR A 277 3.97 0.40 -8.76
N ALA A 278 2.82 0.33 -8.13
CA ALA A 278 2.21 1.42 -7.40
C ALA A 278 2.49 1.19 -5.91
N ILE A 279 3.09 2.17 -5.24
CA ILE A 279 3.36 2.11 -3.80
C ILE A 279 2.79 3.36 -3.14
N TYR A 280 2.24 3.22 -1.94
CA TYR A 280 1.58 4.32 -1.22
C TYR A 280 2.37 4.73 0.03
N GLN A 281 3.42 3.96 0.35
CA GLN A 281 4.32 4.21 1.46
C GLN A 281 5.77 4.23 0.99
N SER A 282 6.68 4.72 1.82
CA SER A 282 8.08 4.93 1.44
C SER A 282 8.83 3.63 1.20
N HIS A 283 8.56 2.58 1.97
CA HIS A 283 9.31 1.33 1.93
C HIS A 283 8.55 0.22 1.24
N LEU A 284 9.26 -0.54 0.38
CA LEU A 284 8.81 -1.84 -0.15
C LEU A 284 9.09 -2.99 0.84
N GLY A 285 9.99 -2.75 1.79
CA GLY A 285 10.36 -3.69 2.83
C GLY A 285 11.37 -3.03 3.76
N THR A 286 11.74 -3.73 4.84
CA THR A 286 12.54 -3.11 5.90
C THR A 286 13.86 -2.52 5.44
N ASN A 287 14.44 -2.96 4.32
CA ASN A 287 15.70 -2.44 3.77
C ASN A 287 15.56 -1.92 2.34
N MET A 288 14.36 -1.52 1.92
CA MET A 288 14.09 -1.10 0.55
C MET A 288 13.26 0.17 0.55
N LEU A 289 13.92 1.32 0.48
CA LEU A 289 13.31 2.64 0.36
C LEU A 289 12.99 2.89 -1.12
N MET A 290 11.73 2.70 -1.49
CA MET A 290 11.23 2.76 -2.87
C MET A 290 10.71 4.16 -3.22
N ALA A 291 9.99 4.81 -2.31
CA ALA A 291 9.45 6.15 -2.51
C ALA A 291 9.93 7.11 -1.40
N PRO A 292 11.13 7.69 -1.49
CA PRO A 292 11.67 8.59 -0.46
C PRO A 292 10.81 9.84 -0.18
N ALA A 293 9.99 10.25 -1.15
CA ALA A 293 9.13 11.42 -1.06
C ALA A 293 7.74 11.12 -0.45
N ALA A 294 7.39 9.84 -0.26
CA ALA A 294 6.09 9.43 0.22
C ALA A 294 5.84 9.88 1.66
N ARG A 295 4.58 10.18 1.96
CA ARG A 295 4.08 10.43 3.32
C ARG A 295 2.85 9.56 3.57
N LEU A 296 2.41 9.48 4.83
CA LEU A 296 1.25 8.66 5.18
C LEU A 296 -0.03 9.08 4.46
N HIS A 297 -0.24 10.38 4.24
CA HIS A 297 -1.49 10.98 3.76
C HIS A 297 -1.25 12.10 2.73
N ASP A 298 -0.36 11.90 1.77
CA ASP A 298 -0.07 12.91 0.72
C ASP A 298 -1.05 12.87 -0.47
N GLY A 299 -2.05 12.01 -0.43
CA GLY A 299 -3.07 11.84 -1.45
C GLY A 299 -2.51 11.29 -2.76
N CYS A 300 -1.33 10.68 -2.73
CA CYS A 300 -0.61 10.22 -3.91
C CYS A 300 -0.39 8.70 -3.91
N ILE A 301 -0.53 8.13 -5.08
CA ILE A 301 0.02 6.83 -5.45
C ILE A 301 1.37 7.09 -6.12
N HIS A 302 2.45 6.56 -5.57
CA HIS A 302 3.78 6.64 -6.18
C HIS A 302 3.90 5.54 -7.24
N LEU A 303 3.61 5.89 -8.49
CA LEU A 303 3.63 4.95 -9.60
C LEU A 303 5.01 4.88 -10.23
N PHE A 304 5.55 3.67 -10.27
CA PHE A 304 6.79 3.32 -10.95
C PHE A 304 6.51 2.35 -12.07
N TYR A 305 7.15 2.56 -13.22
CA TYR A 305 7.16 1.55 -14.26
C TYR A 305 8.53 1.46 -14.93
N LEU A 306 8.93 0.22 -15.20
CA LEU A 306 10.17 -0.13 -15.87
C LEU A 306 9.85 -0.56 -17.29
N LYS A 307 10.38 0.18 -18.26
CA LYS A 307 10.21 -0.13 -19.68
C LYS A 307 11.07 -1.29 -20.11
N ALA A 308 10.61 -2.05 -21.11
CA ALA A 308 11.45 -3.02 -21.79
C ALA A 308 12.73 -2.38 -22.37
N GLY A 309 13.77 -3.18 -22.55
CA GLY A 309 15.08 -2.72 -23.04
C GLY A 309 16.12 -2.42 -21.95
N ILE A 310 15.72 -2.37 -20.66
CA ILE A 310 16.67 -2.22 -19.56
C ILE A 310 17.60 -3.43 -19.46
N SER A 311 18.90 -3.19 -19.28
CA SER A 311 19.87 -4.26 -19.08
C SER A 311 19.79 -4.84 -17.67
N ARG A 312 20.10 -6.14 -17.51
CA ARG A 312 20.14 -6.80 -16.19
C ARG A 312 21.07 -6.09 -15.20
N VAL A 313 22.19 -5.54 -15.69
CA VAL A 313 23.15 -4.79 -14.86
C VAL A 313 22.54 -3.47 -14.39
N ALA A 314 21.83 -2.74 -15.27
CA ALA A 314 21.14 -1.52 -14.88
C ALA A 314 20.02 -1.81 -13.86
N LEU A 315 19.25 -2.88 -14.07
CA LEU A 315 18.20 -3.28 -13.13
C LEU A 315 18.77 -3.69 -11.76
N LEU A 316 19.89 -4.42 -11.73
CA LEU A 316 20.59 -4.75 -10.49
C LEU A 316 21.11 -3.49 -9.77
N LYS A 317 21.66 -2.50 -10.50
CA LYS A 317 22.09 -1.22 -9.93
C LYS A 317 20.94 -0.46 -9.29
N LEU A 318 19.78 -0.40 -9.95
CA LEU A 318 18.57 0.19 -9.40
C LEU A 318 18.17 -0.50 -8.09
N PHE A 319 18.13 -1.84 -8.08
CA PHE A 319 17.79 -2.61 -6.89
C PHE A 319 18.74 -2.39 -5.71
N LEU A 320 20.05 -2.37 -5.96
CA LEU A 320 21.04 -2.09 -4.92
C LEU A 320 20.92 -0.66 -4.39
N ALA A 321 20.59 0.31 -5.25
CA ALA A 321 20.39 1.70 -4.86
C ALA A 321 19.10 1.93 -4.04
N MET A 322 18.08 1.07 -4.18
CA MET A 322 16.86 1.12 -3.35
C MET A 322 17.15 0.91 -1.86
N ALA A 323 18.23 0.21 -1.50
CA ALA A 323 18.60 0.05 -0.09
C ALA A 323 18.90 1.38 0.63
N ARG A 324 19.26 2.42 -0.14
CA ARG A 324 19.52 3.78 0.36
C ARG A 324 18.53 4.81 -0.17
N GLY A 325 17.54 4.41 -0.97
CA GLY A 325 16.60 5.32 -1.63
C GLY A 325 17.19 6.15 -2.78
N THR A 326 18.42 5.86 -3.24
CA THR A 326 19.14 6.69 -4.25
C THR A 326 18.97 6.16 -5.68
N HIS A 327 17.97 5.32 -5.94
CA HIS A 327 17.76 4.67 -7.22
C HIS A 327 17.20 5.62 -8.28
N LEU A 328 16.48 6.66 -7.85
CA LEU A 328 16.02 7.75 -8.71
C LEU A 328 17.18 8.64 -9.19
N ASP A 329 18.21 8.83 -8.35
CA ASP A 329 19.41 9.62 -8.68
C ASP A 329 20.25 9.00 -9.81
N LEU A 330 20.06 7.71 -10.08
CA LEU A 330 20.73 7.01 -11.18
C LEU A 330 20.24 7.46 -12.57
N ASN A 331 19.15 8.23 -12.64
CA ASN A 331 18.60 8.79 -13.88
C ASN A 331 18.44 7.74 -15.00
N CYS A 332 17.98 6.53 -14.63
CA CYS A 332 17.82 5.45 -15.59
C CYS A 332 16.68 5.77 -16.57
N PRO A 333 16.92 5.84 -17.90
CA PRO A 333 15.89 6.24 -18.87
C PRO A 333 14.73 5.23 -19.01
N HIS A 334 14.91 4.01 -18.49
CA HIS A 334 13.90 2.95 -18.50
C HIS A 334 13.03 2.97 -17.24
N LEU A 335 13.47 3.62 -16.16
CA LEU A 335 12.67 3.78 -14.95
C LEU A 335 11.91 5.09 -15.05
N ARG A 336 10.59 5.01 -14.92
CA ARG A 336 9.71 6.17 -14.78
C ARG A 336 9.10 6.16 -13.39
N TYR A 337 9.03 7.33 -12.79
CA TYR A 337 8.37 7.58 -11.52
C TYR A 337 7.44 8.78 -11.71
N VAL A 338 6.18 8.63 -11.31
CA VAL A 338 5.17 9.68 -11.38
C VAL A 338 4.21 9.55 -10.18
N PRO A 339 4.00 10.62 -9.40
CA PRO A 339 2.92 10.69 -8.42
C PRO A 339 1.57 10.80 -9.15
N VAL A 340 0.63 9.90 -8.83
CA VAL A 340 -0.69 9.81 -9.48
C VAL A 340 -1.80 9.76 -8.43
N ARG A 341 -3.04 10.09 -8.81
CA ARG A 341 -4.23 9.92 -7.96
C ARG A 341 -5.04 8.68 -8.30
N ALA A 342 -4.83 8.14 -9.49
CA ALA A 342 -5.49 6.94 -9.96
C ALA A 342 -4.66 6.31 -11.09
N PHE A 343 -4.81 4.99 -11.29
CA PHE A 343 -4.19 4.26 -12.38
C PHE A 343 -5.12 3.17 -12.93
N ARG A 344 -4.84 2.73 -14.15
CA ARG A 344 -5.45 1.55 -14.77
C ARG A 344 -4.37 0.76 -15.48
N LEU A 345 -4.31 -0.53 -15.19
CA LEU A 345 -3.43 -1.49 -15.84
C LEU A 345 -4.26 -2.58 -16.52
N GLU A 346 -4.04 -2.75 -17.82
CA GLU A 346 -4.74 -3.73 -18.65
C GLU A 346 -3.71 -4.69 -19.27
N PRO A 347 -3.42 -5.84 -18.63
CA PRO A 347 -2.48 -6.81 -19.19
C PRO A 347 -3.08 -7.42 -20.48
N ARG A 348 -2.27 -7.54 -21.55
CA ARG A 348 -2.72 -8.08 -22.85
C ARG A 348 -2.89 -9.60 -22.87
N ALA A 349 -2.19 -10.29 -21.99
CA ALA A 349 -2.35 -11.71 -21.73
C ALA A 349 -2.40 -11.90 -20.21
N ALA A 350 -3.01 -13.00 -19.75
CA ALA A 350 -2.93 -13.45 -18.37
C ALA A 350 -1.51 -14.00 -18.05
N ALA A 351 -0.50 -13.16 -18.27
CA ALA A 351 0.91 -13.47 -18.13
C ALA A 351 1.53 -12.51 -17.11
N GLY A 352 2.25 -13.09 -16.16
CA GLY A 352 2.81 -12.36 -15.02
C GLY A 352 1.94 -12.45 -13.78
N ILE A 353 2.59 -12.25 -12.65
CA ILE A 353 1.98 -12.27 -11.33
C ILE A 353 1.56 -10.84 -10.99
N MET A 354 0.36 -10.67 -10.44
CA MET A 354 -0.06 -9.43 -9.78
C MET A 354 -0.02 -9.64 -8.27
N THR A 355 0.33 -8.58 -7.54
CA THR A 355 0.32 -8.57 -6.08
C THR A 355 -0.37 -7.33 -5.53
N VAL A 356 -1.07 -7.48 -4.40
CA VAL A 356 -1.67 -6.39 -3.61
C VAL A 356 -1.20 -6.56 -2.18
N ASP A 357 -0.49 -5.56 -1.65
CA ASP A 357 0.14 -5.60 -0.31
C ASP A 357 0.97 -6.88 -0.05
N GLY A 358 1.55 -7.45 -1.12
CA GLY A 358 2.34 -8.69 -1.09
C GLY A 358 1.53 -9.98 -1.32
N GLU A 359 0.20 -9.92 -1.33
CA GLU A 359 -0.68 -11.06 -1.55
C GLU A 359 -0.98 -11.25 -3.05
N ALA A 360 -1.09 -12.50 -3.51
CA ALA A 360 -1.31 -12.80 -4.92
C ALA A 360 -2.70 -12.36 -5.42
N LEU A 361 -2.73 -11.71 -6.59
CA LEU A 361 -3.93 -11.33 -7.30
C LEU A 361 -3.95 -11.99 -8.69
N ALA A 362 -5.13 -12.36 -9.17
CA ALA A 362 -5.31 -12.86 -10.53
C ALA A 362 -4.86 -11.79 -11.56
N CYS A 363 -4.16 -12.23 -12.61
CA CYS A 363 -3.70 -11.33 -13.67
C CYS A 363 -4.86 -10.99 -14.61
N GLU A 364 -5.52 -9.88 -14.33
CA GLU A 364 -6.65 -9.33 -15.10
C GLU A 364 -6.57 -7.79 -15.11
N PRO A 365 -7.39 -7.06 -15.90
CA PRO A 365 -7.44 -5.61 -15.80
C PRO A 365 -7.78 -5.13 -14.39
N VAL A 366 -7.01 -4.17 -13.89
CA VAL A 366 -7.15 -3.58 -12.55
C VAL A 366 -7.08 -2.06 -12.67
N GLN A 367 -7.86 -1.35 -11.86
CA GLN A 367 -7.74 0.08 -11.66
C GLN A 367 -7.79 0.43 -10.18
N GLY A 368 -7.10 1.51 -9.81
CA GLY A 368 -6.94 1.97 -8.44
C GLY A 368 -6.85 3.48 -8.33
#